data_AF-A0A5Q0BSN2-F1
#
_entry.id   AF-A0A5Q0BSN2-F1
#
_cell.length_a   1.000
_cell.length_b   1.000
_cell.length_c   1.000
_cell.angle_alpha   90.00
_cell.angle_beta   90.00
_cell.angle_gamma   90.00
#
_symmetry.space_group_name_H-M   'P 1'
#
loop_
_entity.id
_entity.type
_entity.pdbx_description
1 polymer ?
#
loop_
_entity_poly.entity_id
_entity_poly.type
_entity_poly.pdbx_seq_one_letter_code
_entity_poly.pdbx_strand_id
1 'polypeptide(L)'
;MLKMGVILIFCSLACAWLGTFSRWFPIKGLDGGLIKDYGLLIKAHIDYILMAGLNLVIYAVAKAAGIALPVEACWLIAIGGFTNPTVFTIAMLKPDFWQYTWAKVYTAATFVVSTVGFGWAGMVMFNAV
;
A
#
# COMPACT_ATOMS: atom_id res chain seq x y z
N MET A 1 -3.67 11.18 7.72
CA MET A 1 -2.66 10.94 6.66
C MET A 1 -1.28 10.60 7.23
N LEU A 2 -0.57 11.52 7.92
CA LEU A 2 0.79 11.27 8.43
C LEU A 2 0.99 9.90 9.13
N LYS A 3 0.13 9.58 10.10
CA LYS A 3 0.18 8.29 10.81
C LYS A 3 0.09 7.09 9.87
N MET A 4 -0.77 7.18 8.85
CA MET A 4 -0.91 6.10 7.87
C MET A 4 0.34 5.98 7.00
N GLY A 5 0.91 7.08 6.51
CA GLY A 5 2.16 7.04 5.77
C GLY A 5 3.29 6.35 6.56
N VAL A 6 3.38 6.63 7.86
CA VAL A 6 4.34 5.96 8.76
C VAL A 6 4.05 4.45 8.91
N ILE A 7 2.77 4.06 9.04
CA ILE A 7 2.38 2.64 9.09
C ILE A 7 2.80 1.92 7.81
N LEU A 8 2.58 2.52 6.64
CA LEU A 8 2.94 1.93 5.35
C LEU A 8 4.47 1.75 5.21
N ILE A 9 5.28 2.67 5.77
CA ILE A 9 6.73 2.49 5.86
C ILE A 9 7.06 1.25 6.70
N PHE A 10 6.43 1.08 7.87
CA PHE A 10 6.67 -0.10 8.69
C PHE A 10 6.25 -1.41 7.98
N CYS A 11 5.12 -1.40 7.27
CA CYS A 11 4.70 -2.54 6.44
C CYS A 11 5.72 -2.86 5.34
N SER A 12 6.23 -1.85 4.65
CA SER A 12 7.29 -2.01 3.65
C SER A 12 8.56 -2.60 4.27
N LEU A 13 9.00 -2.07 5.41
CA LEU A 13 10.19 -2.55 6.11
C LEU A 13 10.02 -4.01 6.57
N ALA A 14 8.83 -4.38 7.05
CA ALA A 14 8.52 -5.76 7.37
C ALA A 14 8.65 -6.67 6.14
N CYS A 15 8.15 -6.25 4.97
CA CYS A 15 8.33 -7.00 3.73
C CYS A 15 9.79 -7.14 3.33
N ALA A 16 10.62 -6.09 3.51
CA ALA A 16 12.05 -6.16 3.25
C ALA A 16 12.75 -7.20 4.12
N TRP A 17 12.47 -7.20 5.42
CA TRP A 17 13.02 -8.19 6.36
C TRP A 17 12.56 -9.61 6.04
N LEU A 18 11.28 -9.82 5.70
CA LEU A 18 10.78 -11.11 5.23
C LEU A 18 11.54 -11.58 3.97
N GLY A 19 11.89 -10.65 3.08
CA GLY A 19 12.69 -10.93 1.89
C GLY A 19 14.13 -11.35 2.24
N THR A 20 14.75 -10.66 3.19
CA THR A 20 16.10 -10.98 3.67
C THR A 20 16.13 -12.33 4.39
N PHE A 21 15.17 -12.63 5.26
CA PHE A 21 15.10 -13.89 5.98
C PHE A 21 14.71 -15.09 5.09
N SER A 22 14.10 -14.85 3.93
CA SER A 22 13.79 -15.94 3.00
C SER A 22 15.00 -16.31 2.14
N ARG A 23 15.82 -15.32 1.73
CA ARG A 23 16.94 -15.57 0.80
C ARG A 23 18.34 -15.46 1.38
N TRP A 24 18.60 -14.49 2.25
CA TRP A 24 19.96 -14.18 2.72
C TRP A 24 20.28 -14.85 4.05
N PHE A 25 19.30 -14.88 4.96
CA PHE A 25 19.38 -15.62 6.22
C PHE A 25 18.26 -16.67 6.26
N PRO A 26 18.33 -17.72 5.42
CA PRO A 26 17.21 -18.61 5.17
C PRO A 26 16.71 -19.29 6.45
N ILE A 27 15.57 -18.82 6.96
CA ILE A 27 14.86 -19.43 8.08
C ILE A 27 14.00 -20.58 7.53
N LYS A 28 14.15 -21.77 8.11
CA LYS A 28 13.34 -22.94 7.73
C LYS A 28 11.84 -22.63 7.86
N GLY A 29 11.09 -22.92 6.79
CA GLY A 29 9.64 -22.69 6.75
C GLY A 29 9.23 -21.29 6.28
N LEU A 30 10.17 -20.40 5.98
CA LEU A 30 9.85 -19.07 5.45
C LEU A 30 9.75 -19.08 3.92
N ASP A 31 10.82 -19.47 3.21
CA ASP A 31 10.82 -19.62 1.75
C ASP A 31 10.13 -20.93 1.33
N GLY A 32 9.17 -20.87 0.41
CA GLY A 32 8.30 -21.98 0.00
C GLY A 32 7.30 -22.45 1.08
N GLY A 33 7.51 -22.08 2.34
CA GLY A 33 6.62 -22.30 3.47
C GLY A 33 5.60 -21.17 3.60
N LEU A 34 5.87 -20.19 4.45
CA LEU A 34 4.99 -19.02 4.64
C LEU A 34 4.89 -18.17 3.37
N ILE A 35 6.03 -17.86 2.75
CA ILE A 35 6.12 -17.07 1.53
C ILE A 35 6.07 -18.04 0.36
N LYS A 36 4.90 -18.13 -0.27
CA LYS A 36 4.65 -19.01 -1.41
C LYS A 36 5.13 -18.41 -2.73
N ASP A 37 5.12 -17.08 -2.81
CA ASP A 37 5.58 -16.33 -3.98
C ASP A 37 6.41 -15.12 -3.57
N TYR A 38 7.72 -15.22 -3.77
CA TYR A 38 8.67 -14.15 -3.47
C TYR A 38 8.51 -12.94 -4.41
N GLY A 39 8.07 -13.15 -5.65
CA GLY A 39 7.80 -12.06 -6.59
C GLY A 39 6.66 -11.18 -6.10
N LEU A 40 5.63 -11.78 -5.51
CA LEU A 40 4.52 -11.06 -4.88
C LEU A 40 4.94 -10.34 -3.59
N LEU A 41 5.89 -10.89 -2.81
CA LEU A 41 6.49 -10.19 -1.66
C LEU A 41 7.19 -8.90 -2.10
N ILE A 42 8.01 -8.95 -3.16
CA ILE A 42 8.69 -7.75 -3.69
C ILE A 42 7.65 -6.73 -4.18
N LYS A 43 6.62 -7.17 -4.90
CA LYS A 43 5.54 -6.28 -5.35
C LYS A 43 4.85 -5.61 -4.16
N ALA A 44 4.52 -6.36 -3.12
CA ALA A 44 3.95 -5.80 -1.89
C ALA A 44 4.88 -4.75 -1.25
N HIS A 45 6.18 -5.07 -1.12
CA HIS A 45 7.18 -4.17 -0.56
C HIS A 45 7.24 -2.83 -1.32
N ILE A 46 7.35 -2.90 -2.64
CA ILE A 46 7.43 -1.71 -3.51
C ILE A 46 6.13 -0.92 -3.44
N ASP A 47 4.98 -1.59 -3.49
CA ASP A 47 3.69 -0.91 -3.47
C ASP A 47 3.44 -0.20 -2.12
N TYR A 48 3.84 -0.80 -0.99
CA TYR A 48 3.84 -0.09 0.30
C TYR A 48 4.72 1.17 0.29
N ILE A 49 5.90 1.13 -0.35
CA ILE A 49 6.76 2.33 -0.48
C ILE A 49 6.05 3.40 -1.30
N LEU A 50 5.47 3.03 -2.44
CA LEU A 50 4.78 3.96 -3.31
C LEU A 50 3.58 4.60 -2.61
N MET A 51 2.75 3.78 -1.94
CA MET A 51 1.58 4.28 -1.19
C MET A 51 2.00 5.15 0.01
N ALA A 52 3.06 4.78 0.72
CA ALA A 52 3.63 5.62 1.78
C ALA A 52 4.12 6.96 1.22
N GLY A 53 4.87 6.92 0.13
CA GLY A 53 5.43 8.09 -0.55
C GLY A 53 4.34 9.05 -1.01
N LEU A 54 3.35 8.56 -1.76
CA LEU A 54 2.22 9.36 -2.23
C LEU A 54 1.46 10.01 -1.07
N ASN A 55 1.19 9.25 0.00
CA ASN A 55 0.49 9.76 1.18
C ASN A 55 1.30 10.86 1.88
N LEU A 56 2.59 10.62 2.15
CA LEU A 56 3.45 11.56 2.85
C LEU A 56 3.74 12.81 2.02
N VAL A 57 3.96 12.67 0.71
CA VAL A 57 4.19 13.79 -0.21
C VAL A 57 2.96 14.68 -0.29
N ILE A 58 1.77 14.12 -0.52
CA ILE A 58 0.53 14.91 -0.58
C ILE A 58 0.29 15.63 0.75
N TYR A 59 0.46 14.93 1.87
CA TYR A 59 0.33 15.55 3.19
C TYR A 59 1.34 16.69 3.40
N ALA A 60 2.61 16.49 3.05
CA ALA A 60 3.65 17.49 3.22
C ALA A 60 3.42 18.73 2.33
N VAL A 61 3.10 18.52 1.06
CA VAL A 61 2.86 19.62 0.11
C VAL A 61 1.60 20.39 0.49
N ALA A 62 0.49 19.72 0.78
CA ALA A 62 -0.74 20.40 1.21
C ALA A 62 -0.50 21.23 2.48
N LYS A 63 0.24 20.67 3.46
CA LYS A 63 0.60 21.40 4.68
C LYS A 63 1.51 22.60 4.40
N ALA A 64 2.52 22.46 3.54
CA ALA A 64 3.45 23.53 3.20
C ALA A 64 2.77 24.67 2.43
N ALA A 65 1.81 24.34 1.56
CA ALA A 65 1.04 25.31 0.79
C ALA A 65 -0.16 25.90 1.55
N GLY A 66 -0.43 25.45 2.79
CA GLY A 66 -1.60 25.89 3.55
C GLY A 66 -2.95 25.40 2.97
N ILE A 67 -2.93 24.34 2.15
CA ILE A 67 -4.12 23.79 1.50
C ILE A 67 -4.82 22.82 2.46
N ALA A 68 -6.08 23.11 2.78
CA ALA A 68 -6.93 22.21 3.56
C ALA A 68 -7.48 21.10 2.66
N LEU A 69 -6.96 19.88 2.82
CA LEU A 69 -7.50 18.70 2.14
C LEU A 69 -8.83 18.26 2.79
N PRO A 70 -9.85 17.88 2.00
CA PRO A 70 -11.06 17.26 2.51
C PRO A 70 -10.73 16.02 3.35
N VAL A 71 -11.42 15.87 4.49
CA VAL A 71 -11.19 14.76 5.43
C VAL A 71 -11.55 13.42 4.78
N GLU A 72 -12.57 13.42 3.92
CA GLU A 72 -13.03 12.27 3.15
C GLU A 72 -11.95 11.79 2.18
N ALA A 73 -11.31 12.70 1.45
CA ALA A 73 -10.18 12.38 0.58
C ALA A 73 -9.02 11.77 1.38
N CYS A 74 -8.73 12.33 2.56
CA CYS A 74 -7.71 11.80 3.46
C CYS A 74 -8.01 10.36 3.93
N TRP A 75 -9.29 10.03 4.18
CA TRP A 75 -9.72 8.68 4.53
C TRP A 75 -9.58 7.71 3.35
N LEU A 76 -10.00 8.11 2.16
CA LEU A 76 -9.85 7.29 0.95
C LEU A 76 -8.39 6.99 0.65
N ILE A 77 -7.50 7.98 0.76
CA ILE A 77 -6.05 7.78 0.63
C ILE A 77 -5.53 6.80 1.70
N ALA A 78 -5.96 6.96 2.96
CA ALA A 78 -5.48 6.11 4.04
C ALA A 78 -5.94 4.66 3.88
N ILE A 79 -7.22 4.45 3.56
CA ILE A 79 -7.81 3.13 3.37
C ILE A 79 -7.20 2.49 2.12
N GLY A 80 -7.31 3.15 0.96
CA GLY A 80 -6.82 2.62 -0.31
C GLY A 80 -5.32 2.38 -0.33
N GLY A 81 -4.54 3.31 0.23
CA GLY A 81 -3.08 3.17 0.33
C GLY A 81 -2.64 2.01 1.22
N PHE A 82 -3.44 1.64 2.22
CA PHE A 82 -3.20 0.45 3.03
C PHE A 82 -3.71 -0.83 2.36
N THR A 83 -4.91 -0.79 1.79
CA THR A 83 -5.55 -1.99 1.24
C THR A 83 -5.01 -2.42 -0.13
N ASN A 84 -4.27 -1.55 -0.84
CA ASN A 84 -3.75 -1.89 -2.16
C ASN A 84 -2.56 -2.86 -2.06
N PRO A 85 -1.50 -2.54 -1.29
CA PRO A 85 -0.36 -3.46 -1.16
C PRO A 85 -0.72 -4.76 -0.42
N THR A 86 -1.79 -4.77 0.39
CA THR A 86 -2.28 -5.99 1.05
C THR A 86 -2.83 -7.01 0.07
N VAL A 87 -3.24 -6.63 -1.15
CA VAL A 87 -3.57 -7.59 -2.22
C VAL A 87 -2.37 -8.50 -2.48
N PHE A 88 -1.19 -7.92 -2.70
CA PHE A 88 0.04 -8.67 -2.93
C PHE A 88 0.51 -9.39 -1.67
N THR A 89 0.32 -8.77 -0.49
CA THR A 89 0.66 -9.38 0.81
C THR A 89 -0.15 -10.65 1.09
N ILE A 90 -1.44 -10.68 0.72
CA ILE A 90 -2.26 -11.88 0.87
C ILE A 90 -1.92 -12.89 -0.22
N ALA A 91 -1.78 -12.43 -1.47
CA ALA A 91 -1.51 -13.29 -2.61
C ALA A 91 -0.16 -14.03 -2.48
N MET A 92 0.87 -13.40 -1.89
CA MET A 92 2.16 -14.08 -1.65
C MET A 92 2.07 -15.22 -0.63
N LEU A 93 1.06 -15.22 0.24
CA LEU A 93 0.83 -16.26 1.24
C LEU A 93 -0.12 -17.35 0.72
N LYS A 94 -0.99 -17.00 -0.25
CA LYS A 94 -2.11 -17.82 -0.72
C LYS A 94 -2.08 -17.99 -2.25
N PRO A 95 -1.55 -19.12 -2.78
CA PRO A 95 -1.37 -19.32 -4.23
C PRO A 95 -2.66 -19.30 -5.04
N ASP A 96 -3.77 -19.71 -4.44
CA ASP A 96 -5.11 -19.76 -5.04
C ASP A 96 -5.88 -18.43 -4.87
N PHE A 97 -5.25 -17.37 -4.36
CA PHE A 97 -5.90 -16.07 -4.08
C PHE A 97 -6.73 -15.54 -5.25
N TRP A 98 -6.19 -15.58 -6.48
CA TRP A 98 -6.86 -15.03 -7.67
C TRP A 98 -8.07 -15.85 -8.15
N GLN A 99 -8.26 -17.07 -7.64
CA GLN A 99 -9.40 -17.91 -8.01
C GLN A 99 -10.70 -17.45 -7.33
N TYR A 100 -10.58 -16.73 -6.21
CA TYR A 100 -11.75 -16.31 -5.44
C TYR A 100 -12.37 -15.01 -5.96
N THR A 101 -13.69 -15.00 -6.11
CA THR A 101 -14.44 -13.79 -6.52
C THR A 101 -14.24 -12.63 -5.54
N TRP A 102 -14.21 -12.89 -4.23
CA TRP A 102 -13.99 -11.85 -3.23
C TRP A 102 -12.61 -11.18 -3.38
N ALA A 103 -11.59 -11.92 -3.80
CA ALA A 103 -10.25 -11.38 -4.01
C ALA A 103 -10.24 -10.40 -5.19
N LYS A 104 -10.92 -10.73 -6.29
CA LYS A 104 -11.07 -9.85 -7.45
C LYS A 104 -11.84 -8.56 -7.09
N VAL A 105 -12.94 -8.71 -6.36
CA VAL A 105 -13.74 -7.57 -5.87
C VAL A 105 -12.91 -6.70 -4.93
N TYR A 106 -12.18 -7.31 -4.01
CA TYR A 106 -11.30 -6.61 -3.08
C TYR A 106 -10.21 -5.82 -3.81
N THR A 107 -9.52 -6.43 -4.79
CA THR A 107 -8.51 -5.77 -5.62
C THR A 107 -9.09 -4.58 -6.39
N ALA A 108 -10.25 -4.74 -7.02
CA ALA A 108 -10.90 -3.65 -7.73
C ALA A 108 -11.31 -2.51 -6.78
N ALA A 109 -11.91 -2.86 -5.63
CA ALA A 109 -12.37 -1.89 -4.65
C ALA A 109 -11.22 -1.06 -4.08
N THR A 110 -10.10 -1.70 -3.69
CA THR A 110 -8.95 -0.96 -3.16
C THR A 110 -8.33 -0.04 -4.21
N PHE A 111 -8.27 -0.48 -5.47
CA PHE A 111 -7.75 0.34 -6.54
C PHE A 111 -8.62 1.60 -6.71
N VAL A 112 -9.94 1.43 -6.84
CA VAL A 112 -10.90 2.53 -6.96
C VAL A 112 -10.80 3.49 -5.76
N VAL A 113 -10.79 2.98 -4.54
CA VAL A 113 -10.70 3.82 -3.33
C VAL A 113 -9.41 4.64 -3.33
N SER A 114 -8.27 4.02 -3.66
CA SER A 114 -6.98 4.73 -3.73
C SER A 114 -6.98 5.78 -4.84
N THR A 115 -7.48 5.46 -6.04
CA THR A 115 -7.56 6.38 -7.18
C THR A 115 -8.44 7.58 -6.89
N VAL A 116 -9.63 7.36 -6.31
CA VAL A 116 -10.54 8.46 -5.95
C VAL A 116 -9.92 9.34 -4.88
N GLY A 117 -9.30 8.75 -3.84
CA GLY A 117 -8.65 9.52 -2.78
C GLY A 117 -7.51 10.41 -3.31
N PHE A 118 -6.56 9.82 -4.04
CA PHE A 118 -5.42 10.56 -4.58
C PHE A 118 -5.83 11.55 -5.67
N GLY A 119 -6.76 11.18 -6.55
CA GLY A 119 -7.28 12.06 -7.60
C GLY A 119 -8.01 13.27 -7.01
N TRP A 120 -8.82 13.07 -5.97
CA TRP A 120 -9.51 14.17 -5.30
C TRP A 120 -8.52 15.12 -4.61
N ALA A 121 -7.56 14.59 -3.85
CA ALA A 121 -6.53 15.44 -3.25
C ALA A 121 -5.73 16.21 -4.30
N GLY A 122 -5.38 15.57 -5.41
CA GLY A 122 -4.71 16.20 -6.55
C GLY A 122 -5.54 17.33 -7.17
N MET A 123 -6.84 17.12 -7.37
CA MET A 123 -7.75 18.16 -7.90
C MET A 123 -7.89 19.35 -6.95
N VAL A 124 -7.98 19.10 -5.64
CA VAL A 124 -8.01 20.18 -4.64
C VAL A 124 -6.72 20.99 -4.70
N MET A 125 -5.58 20.32 -4.78
CA MET A 125 -4.28 20.99 -4.87
C MET A 125 -4.11 21.76 -6.18
N PHE A 126 -4.56 21.19 -7.30
CA PHE A 126 -4.50 21.82 -8.62
C PHE A 126 -5.32 23.11 -8.68
N ASN A 127 -6.51 23.13 -8.08
CA ASN A 127 -7.38 24.30 -8.07
C ASN A 127 -6.98 25.37 -7.02
N ALA A 128 -6.00 25.07 -6.17
CA ALA A 128 -5.53 25.98 -5.12
C ALA A 128 -4.30 26.80 -5.51
N VAL A 129 -3.70 26.53 -6.68
CA VAL A 129 -2.59 27.27 -7.29
C VAL A 129 -3.13 28.13 -8.42
#